data_AF-A0A959ITW0-F1
#
_entry.id   AF-A0A959ITW0-F1
#
_cell.length_a   1.000
_cell.length_b   1.000
_cell.length_c   1.000
_cell.angle_alpha   90.00
_cell.angle_beta   90.00
_cell.angle_gamma   90.00
#
_symmetry.space_group_name_H-M   'P 1'
#
loop_
_entity.id
_entity.type
_entity.pdbx_description
1 polymer ?
#
loop_
_entity_poly.entity_id
_entity_poly.type
_entity_poly.pdbx_seq_one_letter_code
_entity_poly.pdbx_strand_id
1 'polypeptide(L)' 'WTSVMPTGGVSPTEENLKGWFAAGVTCVGMGSQMISADILKEGTFDKLENRVRNTLALIQTLR' A
#
# COMPACT_ATOMS: atom_id res chain seq x y z
N TRP A 1 23.61 -1.28 -8.50
CA TRP A 1 22.48 -1.44 -7.57
C TRP A 1 21.23 -1.69 -8.40
N THR A 2 20.23 -2.40 -7.90
CA THR A 2 18.96 -2.59 -8.63
C THR A 2 17.83 -1.99 -7.79
N SER A 3 17.10 -1.03 -8.35
CA SER A 3 15.90 -0.47 -7.73
C SER A 3 14.67 -1.27 -8.17
N VAL A 4 13.94 -1.83 -7.22
CA VAL A 4 12.79 -2.72 -7.47
C VAL A 4 11.52 -2.13 -6.84
N MET A 5 10.42 -2.21 -7.60
CA MET A 5 9.07 -1.86 -7.19
C MET A 5 8.14 -3.08 -7.32
N PRO A 6 7.96 -3.90 -6.27
CA PRO A 6 6.95 -4.95 -6.28
C PRO A 6 5.54 -4.35 -6.34
N THR A 7 4.67 -4.96 -7.15
CA THR A 7 3.26 -4.54 -7.32
C THR A 7 2.24 -5.65 -7.04
N GLY A 8 2.69 -6.90 -7.00
CA GLY A 8 1.86 -8.07 -6.69
C GLY A 8 2.05 -8.53 -5.24
N GLY A 9 0.97 -8.76 -4.52
CA GLY A 9 1.02 -9.24 -3.13
C GLY A 9 1.39 -8.18 -2.08
N VAL A 10 1.38 -6.89 -2.46
CA VAL A 10 1.56 -5.79 -1.51
C VAL A 10 0.21 -5.37 -0.93
N SER A 11 0.06 -5.51 0.38
CA SER A 11 -1.13 -5.08 1.13
C SER A 11 -0.80 -3.87 2.03
N PRO A 12 -1.76 -2.97 2.28
CA PRO A 12 -1.58 -1.83 3.19
C PRO A 12 -1.67 -2.25 4.66
N THR A 13 -0.90 -3.26 5.05
CA THR A 13 -0.80 -3.78 6.42
C THR A 13 0.63 -3.64 6.90
N GLU A 14 0.81 -3.41 8.20
CA GLU A 14 2.15 -3.16 8.78
C GLU A 14 3.10 -4.34 8.53
N GLU A 15 2.64 -5.56 8.77
CA GLU A 15 3.43 -6.77 8.56
C GLU A 15 3.95 -6.89 7.13
N ASN A 16 3.08 -6.69 6.13
CA ASN A 16 3.44 -6.84 4.73
C ASN A 16 4.38 -5.72 4.27
N LEU A 17 4.08 -4.46 4.61
CA LEU A 17 4.91 -3.31 4.27
C LEU A 17 6.30 -3.41 4.93
N LYS A 18 6.34 -3.79 6.22
CA LYS A 18 7.60 -3.99 6.95
C LYS A 18 8.45 -5.09 6.31
N GLY A 19 7.83 -6.19 5.88
CA GLY A 19 8.52 -7.25 5.16
C GLY A 19 9.14 -6.76 3.85
N TRP A 20 8.40 -6.00 3.05
CA TRP A 20 8.91 -5.44 1.79
C TRP A 20 10.03 -4.43 2.00
N PHE A 21 9.88 -3.49 2.93
CA PHE A 21 10.92 -2.51 3.21
C PHE A 21 12.17 -3.16 3.81
N ALA A 22 12.03 -4.18 4.66
CA ALA A 22 13.16 -4.97 5.17
C ALA A 22 13.88 -5.75 4.05
N ALA A 23 13.17 -6.16 3.00
CA ALA A 23 13.76 -6.79 1.81
C ALA A 23 14.54 -5.82 0.91
N GLY A 24 14.56 -4.52 1.22
CA GLY A 24 15.36 -3.51 0.53
C GLY A 24 14.73 -2.96 -0.75
N VAL A 25 13.41 -3.07 -0.90
CA VAL A 25 12.70 -2.49 -2.06
C VAL A 25 12.74 -0.97 -2.00
N THR A 26 12.75 -0.33 -3.18
CA THR A 26 12.82 1.14 -3.26
C THR A 26 11.45 1.79 -3.05
N CYS A 27 10.40 1.14 -3.56
CA CYS A 27 9.00 1.56 -3.42
C CYS A 27 8.10 0.33 -3.58
N VAL A 28 6.82 0.49 -3.30
CA VAL A 28 5.82 -0.58 -3.44
C VAL A 28 4.60 -0.07 -4.19
N GLY A 29 4.00 -0.91 -5.02
CA GLY A 29 2.74 -0.63 -5.68
C GLY A 29 1.61 -1.45 -5.07
N MET A 30 0.56 -0.78 -4.59
CA MET A 30 -0.63 -1.41 -4.02
C MET A 30 -1.81 -1.14 -4.95
N GLY A 31 -2.05 -2.04 -5.92
CA GLY A 31 -3.11 -1.88 -6.92
C GLY A 31 -4.51 -2.17 -6.36
N SER A 32 -5.08 -3.32 -6.73
CA SER A 32 -6.41 -3.76 -6.26
C SER A 32 -6.51 -3.90 -4.74
N GLN A 33 -5.38 -4.08 -4.06
CA GLN A 33 -5.29 -4.08 -2.60
C GLN A 33 -5.48 -2.69 -1.99
N MET A 34 -5.37 -1.59 -2.74
CA MET A 34 -5.69 -0.24 -2.26
C MET A 34 -7.05 0.21 -2.79
N ILE A 35 -7.25 0.09 -4.10
CA ILE A 35 -8.46 0.50 -4.82
C ILE A 35 -9.24 -0.77 -5.19
N SER A 36 -10.19 -1.17 -4.34
CA SER A 36 -11.04 -2.33 -4.63
C SER A 36 -12.15 -1.97 -5.61
N ALA A 37 -12.65 -2.97 -6.34
CA ALA A 37 -13.80 -2.79 -7.23
C ALA A 37 -15.06 -2.36 -6.47
N ASP A 38 -15.20 -2.76 -5.20
CA ASP A 38 -16.35 -2.42 -4.37
C ASP A 38 -16.36 -0.93 -3.99
N ILE A 39 -15.19 -0.34 -3.70
CA ILE A 39 -15.06 1.10 -3.48
C ILE A 39 -15.57 1.88 -4.69
N LEU A 40 -15.23 1.42 -5.90
CA LEU A 40 -15.66 2.06 -7.15
C LEU A 40 -17.15 1.88 -7.41
N LYS A 41 -17.71 0.70 -7.13
CA LYS A 41 -19.14 0.40 -7.31
C LYS A 41 -20.02 1.15 -6.31
N GLU A 42 -19.58 1.23 -5.06
CA GLU A 42 -20.32 1.87 -3.97
C GLU A 42 -20.06 3.39 -3.90
N GLY A 43 -19.08 3.92 -4.65
CA GLY A 43 -18.71 5.33 -4.61
C GLY A 43 -18.14 5.79 -3.26
N THR A 44 -17.58 4.87 -2.48
CA THR A 44 -17.09 5.14 -1.10
C THR A 44 -15.67 5.72 -1.10
N PHE A 45 -15.51 6.86 -1.77
CA PHE A 45 -14.21 7.53 -1.92
C PHE A 45 -13.65 8.09 -0.61
N ASP A 46 -14.52 8.38 0.37
CA ASP A 46 -14.16 8.74 1.74
C ASP A 46 -13.37 7.60 2.44
N LYS A 47 -13.81 6.35 2.26
CA LYS A 47 -13.11 5.18 2.78
C LYS A 47 -11.75 5.02 2.10
N LEU A 48 -11.69 5.26 0.78
CA LEU A 48 -10.44 5.21 0.04
C LEU A 48 -9.45 6.27 0.52
N GLU A 49 -9.90 7.51 0.72
CA GLU A 49 -9.05 8.58 1.23
C GLU A 49 -8.47 8.22 2.60
N ASN A 50 -9.32 7.78 3.54
CA ASN A 50 -8.88 7.36 4.87
C ASN A 50 -7.88 6.21 4.79
N ARG A 51 -8.12 5.23 3.90
CA ARG A 51 -7.22 4.10 3.69
C ARG A 51 -5.85 4.55 3.18
N VAL A 52 -5.81 5.43 2.19
CA VAL A 52 -4.57 5.99 1.65
C VAL A 52 -3.82 6.77 2.73
N ARG A 53 -4.52 7.64 3.46
CA ARG A 53 -3.95 8.44 4.55
C ARG A 53 -3.31 7.56 5.62
N ASN A 54 -4.03 6.54 6.09
CA ASN A 54 -3.52 5.60 7.10
C ASN A 54 -2.32 4.80 6.57
N THR A 55 -2.35 4.40 5.30
CA THR A 55 -1.22 3.67 4.70
C THR A 55 0.02 4.54 4.57
N LEU A 56 -0.13 5.80 4.18
CA LEU A 56 0.99 6.75 4.10
C LEU A 56 1.58 7.03 5.48
N ALA A 57 0.73 7.21 6.50
CA ALA A 57 1.18 7.38 7.88
C ALA A 57 1.97 6.16 8.36
N LEU A 58 1.50 4.96 8.05
CA LEU A 58 2.19 3.71 8.36
C LEU A 58 3.53 3.57 7.62
N ILE A 59 3.60 3.94 6.35
CA ILE A 59 4.88 3.93 5.60
C ILE A 59 5.90 4.90 6.25
N GLN A 60 5.45 6.05 6.75
CA GLN A 60 6.31 7.01 7.45
C GLN A 60 6.83 6.51 8.80
N THR A 61 6.16 5.57 9.46
CA THR A 61 6.68 4.98 10.71
C THR A 61 7.65 3.83 10.45
N LEU A 62 7.54 3.18 9.29
CA LEU A 62 8.37 2.04 8.90
C LEU A 62 9.68 2.45 8.22
N ARG A 63 9.83 3.71 7.81
CA ARG A 63 10.92 4.21 6.98
C ARG A 63 11.46 5.54 7.48
#